data_AF-A0A2V8K7C8-F1
#
_entry.id   AF-A0A2V8K7C8-F1
#
_cell.length_a   1.000
_cell.length_b   1.000
_cell.length_c   1.000
_cell.angle_alpha   90.00
_cell.angle_beta   90.00
_cell.angle_gamma   90.00
#
_symmetry.space_group_name_H-M   'P 1'
#
loop_
_entity.id
_entity.type
_entity.pdbx_description
1 polymer ?
#
loop_
_entity_poly.entity_id
_entity_poly.type
_entity_poly.pdbx_seq_one_letter_code
_entity_poly.pdbx_strand_id
1 'polypeptide(L)'
;IRPQVIVVNNGPRKGLGVPNDQVKPISVSGVTPAPYEKNHYLRLAKTAGVVDVWQGHLSLTDSVPAHNTARDMIANLEEGPGDQGNFIHGSVRADGTYTIVNGRNGFTKTYKATDVKK
;
A
#
# COMPACT_ATOMS: atom_id res chain seq x y z
N ILE A 1 11.70 7.41 -11.84
CA ILE A 1 11.70 7.22 -10.37
C ILE A 1 10.96 5.92 -10.10
N ARG A 2 11.63 4.89 -9.55
CA ARG A 2 10.93 3.67 -9.09
C ARG A 2 10.39 3.98 -7.69
N PRO A 3 9.09 3.80 -7.41
CA PRO A 3 8.55 4.10 -6.09
C PRO A 3 9.15 3.14 -5.05
N GLN A 4 9.67 3.69 -3.95
CA GLN A 4 10.17 2.88 -2.83
C GLN A 4 9.09 2.68 -1.77
N VAL A 5 8.31 3.72 -1.49
CA VAL A 5 7.19 3.65 -0.54
C VAL A 5 5.95 4.16 -1.25
N ILE A 6 4.84 3.46 -1.07
CA ILE A 6 3.55 3.86 -1.61
C ILE A 6 2.65 4.25 -0.44
N VAL A 7 1.98 5.39 -0.55
CA VAL A 7 0.90 5.79 0.37
C VAL A 7 -0.37 5.85 -0.44
N VAL A 8 -1.36 5.01 -0.09
CA VAL A 8 -2.64 4.95 -0.80
C VAL A 8 -3.79 5.47 0.06
N ASN A 9 -4.60 6.36 -0.51
CA ASN A 9 -5.87 6.78 0.06
C ASN A 9 -7.00 5.86 -0.44
N ASN A 10 -6.98 4.59 -0.04
CA ASN A 10 -8.07 3.67 -0.33
C ASN A 10 -9.17 3.79 0.72
N GLY A 11 -10.42 3.51 0.34
CA GLY A 11 -11.53 3.35 1.28
C GLY A 11 -11.73 1.88 1.68
N PRO A 12 -12.55 1.62 2.71
CA PRO A 12 -12.72 0.26 3.27
C PRO A 12 -13.34 -0.73 2.28
N ARG A 13 -14.06 -0.25 1.26
CA ARG A 13 -14.70 -1.07 0.23
C ARG A 13 -14.27 -0.73 -1.20
N LYS A 14 -13.16 0.00 -1.37
CA LYS A 14 -12.67 0.44 -2.70
C LYS A 14 -11.74 -0.57 -3.38
N GLY A 15 -11.89 -1.85 -3.07
CA GLY A 15 -11.28 -2.95 -3.84
C GLY A 15 -9.78 -3.13 -3.70
N LEU A 16 -9.08 -2.40 -2.81
CA LEU A 16 -7.62 -2.52 -2.70
C LEU A 16 -7.19 -3.96 -2.34
N GLY A 17 -7.89 -4.59 -1.40
CA GLY A 17 -7.60 -5.97 -1.00
C GLY A 17 -8.32 -7.04 -1.82
N VAL A 18 -9.21 -6.66 -2.76
CA VAL A 18 -10.08 -7.61 -3.45
C VAL A 18 -9.41 -8.12 -4.73
N PRO A 19 -9.32 -9.44 -4.96
CA PRO A 19 -8.96 -9.99 -6.25
C PRO A 19 -9.98 -9.62 -7.32
N ASN A 20 -9.53 -9.22 -8.51
CA ASN A 20 -10.38 -8.90 -9.64
C ASN A 20 -10.05 -9.80 -10.84
N ASP A 21 -10.94 -10.74 -11.14
CA ASP A 21 -10.80 -11.65 -12.28
C ASP A 21 -11.02 -10.99 -13.64
N GLN A 22 -11.55 -9.77 -13.67
CA GLN A 22 -11.64 -8.98 -14.90
C GLN A 22 -10.29 -8.35 -15.27
N VAL A 23 -9.35 -8.26 -14.33
CA VAL A 23 -7.99 -7.83 -14.63
C VAL A 23 -7.33 -8.90 -15.49
N LYS A 24 -6.97 -8.51 -16.71
CA LYS A 24 -6.15 -9.32 -17.61
C LYS A 24 -4.69 -8.89 -17.42
N PRO A 25 -3.85 -9.69 -16.74
CA PRO A 25 -2.44 -9.36 -16.62
C PRO A 25 -1.80 -9.22 -17.99
N ILE A 26 -0.75 -8.41 -18.09
CA ILE A 26 0.03 -8.32 -19.33
C ILE A 26 0.63 -9.69 -19.60
N SER A 27 0.18 -10.33 -20.68
CA SER A 27 0.65 -11.64 -21.09
C SER A 27 1.94 -11.50 -21.88
N VAL A 28 3.04 -11.98 -21.29
CA VAL A 28 4.32 -12.18 -21.99
C VAL A 28 4.40 -13.64 -22.40
N SER A 29 4.75 -13.91 -23.67
CA SER A 29 4.86 -15.28 -24.17
C SER A 29 5.81 -16.10 -23.30
N GLY A 30 5.38 -17.29 -22.86
CA GLY A 30 6.15 -18.17 -21.98
C GLY A 30 6.16 -17.77 -20.49
N VAL A 31 5.46 -16.70 -20.09
CA VAL A 31 5.38 -16.26 -18.69
C VAL A 31 3.95 -16.43 -18.17
N THR A 32 3.79 -17.25 -17.13
CA THR A 32 2.55 -17.35 -16.37
C THR A 32 2.46 -16.14 -15.42
N PRO A 33 1.40 -15.31 -15.51
CA PRO A 33 1.22 -14.19 -14.59
C PRO A 33 1.14 -14.69 -13.15
N ALA A 34 1.81 -14.00 -12.24
CA ALA A 34 1.78 -14.35 -10.83
C ALA A 34 0.37 -14.13 -10.24
N PRO A 35 -0.05 -14.91 -9.23
CA PRO A 35 -1.37 -14.77 -8.61
C PRO A 35 -1.66 -13.36 -8.08
N TYR A 36 -0.61 -12.61 -7.67
CA TYR A 36 -0.76 -11.24 -7.16
C TYR A 36 -1.21 -10.23 -8.23
N GLU A 37 -1.10 -10.52 -9.53
CA GLU A 37 -1.48 -9.57 -10.60
C GLU A 37 -2.98 -9.23 -10.58
N LYS A 38 -3.80 -10.10 -9.99
CA LYS A 38 -5.23 -9.89 -9.84
C LYS A 38 -5.61 -9.15 -8.55
N ASN A 39 -4.69 -8.96 -7.61
CA ASN A 39 -4.96 -8.30 -6.32
C ASN A 39 -4.22 -6.97 -6.25
N HIS A 40 -4.95 -5.87 -6.07
CA HIS A 40 -4.37 -4.53 -6.17
C HIS A 40 -3.30 -4.27 -5.09
N TYR A 41 -3.57 -4.61 -3.83
CA TYR A 41 -2.59 -4.48 -2.76
C TYR A 41 -1.33 -5.31 -3.04
N LEU A 42 -1.50 -6.61 -3.33
CA LEU A 42 -0.35 -7.48 -3.56
C LEU A 42 0.47 -7.03 -4.75
N ARG A 43 -0.15 -6.53 -5.82
CA ARG A 43 0.56 -5.98 -6.98
C ARG A 43 1.43 -4.78 -6.59
N LEU A 44 0.92 -3.85 -5.78
CA LEU A 44 1.72 -2.73 -5.26
C LEU A 44 2.87 -3.24 -4.37
N ALA A 45 2.57 -4.12 -3.42
CA ALA A 45 3.55 -4.64 -2.47
C ALA A 45 4.62 -5.55 -3.12
N LYS A 46 4.32 -6.18 -4.26
CA LYS A 46 5.25 -7.03 -5.03
C LYS A 46 5.93 -6.29 -6.17
N THR A 47 5.63 -5.01 -6.37
CA THR A 47 6.32 -4.20 -7.39
C THR A 47 7.80 -4.08 -7.03
N ALA A 48 8.68 -4.40 -7.97
CA ALA A 48 10.12 -4.38 -7.75
C ALA A 48 10.60 -2.99 -7.28
N GLY A 49 11.26 -2.95 -6.12
CA GLY A 49 11.77 -1.73 -5.50
C GLY A 49 10.84 -1.08 -4.48
N VAL A 50 9.58 -1.52 -4.38
CA VAL A 50 8.68 -1.13 -3.30
C VAL A 50 9.09 -1.88 -2.03
N VAL A 51 9.36 -1.13 -0.96
CA VAL A 51 9.74 -1.66 0.34
C VAL A 51 8.59 -1.63 1.34
N ASP A 52 7.61 -0.74 1.15
CA ASP A 52 6.47 -0.59 2.06
C ASP A 52 5.27 0.05 1.34
N VAL A 53 4.06 -0.33 1.76
CA VAL A 53 2.78 0.29 1.37
C VAL A 53 2.04 0.74 2.62
N TRP A 54 1.60 1.99 2.68
CA TRP A 54 0.77 2.56 3.74
C TRP A 54 -0.65 2.77 3.24
N GLN A 55 -1.64 2.48 4.10
CA GLN A 55 -3.05 2.53 3.73
C GLN A 55 -3.83 3.57 4.54
N GLY A 56 -4.69 4.32 3.85
CA GLY A 56 -5.71 5.16 4.48
C GLY A 56 -6.71 4.30 5.25
N HIS A 57 -7.23 3.24 4.64
CA HIS A 57 -8.20 2.34 5.27
C HIS A 57 -7.82 0.87 5.15
N LEU A 58 -8.23 0.08 6.13
CA LEU A 58 -8.28 -1.37 6.01
C LEU A 58 -9.29 -1.74 4.93
N SER A 59 -8.89 -2.53 3.94
CA SER A 59 -9.83 -3.10 2.97
C SER A 59 -10.62 -4.21 3.65
N LEU A 60 -11.91 -3.98 3.88
CA LEU A 60 -12.83 -4.87 4.60
C LEU A 60 -13.55 -5.87 3.69
N THR A 61 -13.49 -5.66 2.37
CA THR A 61 -14.18 -6.49 1.37
C THR A 61 -13.52 -7.85 1.14
N ASP A 62 -12.33 -8.09 1.70
CA ASP A 62 -11.64 -9.38 1.67
C ASP A 62 -11.17 -9.73 3.10
N SER A 63 -11.39 -10.97 3.53
CA SER A 63 -11.01 -11.46 4.85
C SER A 63 -9.56 -11.93 4.93
N VAL A 64 -8.85 -12.06 3.80
CA VAL A 64 -7.44 -12.48 3.76
C VAL A 64 -6.55 -11.36 4.30
N PRO A 65 -5.92 -11.51 5.48
CA PRO A 65 -5.16 -10.42 6.11
C PRO A 65 -3.97 -9.96 5.27
N ALA A 66 -3.37 -10.88 4.50
CA ALA A 66 -2.24 -10.60 3.62
C ALA A 66 -2.60 -9.69 2.42
N HIS A 67 -3.86 -9.36 2.20
CA HIS A 67 -4.32 -8.40 1.19
C HIS A 67 -4.41 -6.96 1.71
N ASN A 68 -3.85 -6.73 2.90
CA ASN A 68 -3.59 -5.42 3.47
C ASN A 68 -2.14 -5.36 3.97
N THR A 69 -1.66 -4.14 4.23
CA THR A 69 -0.39 -3.87 4.89
C THR A 69 -0.44 -4.20 6.38
N ALA A 70 0.70 -4.11 7.04
CA ALA A 70 0.78 -4.27 8.49
C ALA A 70 -0.19 -3.32 9.20
N ARG A 71 -0.85 -3.80 10.25
CA ARG A 71 -1.91 -3.06 10.95
C ARG A 71 -1.46 -1.67 11.40
N ASP A 72 -0.20 -1.52 11.82
CA ASP A 72 0.37 -0.23 12.25
C ASP A 72 0.54 0.78 11.13
N MET A 73 0.53 0.34 9.87
CA MET A 73 0.65 1.16 8.66
C MET A 73 -0.69 1.44 7.97
N ILE A 74 -1.81 1.08 8.61
CA ILE A 74 -3.17 1.41 8.18
C ILE A 74 -3.69 2.53 9.08
N ALA A 75 -4.20 3.66 8.57
CA ALA A 75 -4.70 4.74 9.42
C ALA A 75 -6.08 4.43 10.02
N ASN A 76 -7.01 3.88 9.23
CA ASN A 76 -8.39 3.68 9.63
C ASN A 76 -8.76 2.20 9.51
N LEU A 77 -9.16 1.57 10.61
CA LEU A 77 -9.47 0.13 10.66
C LEU A 77 -10.95 -0.17 10.55
N GLU A 78 -11.77 0.87 10.73
CA GLU A 78 -13.22 0.81 10.80
C GLU A 78 -13.83 1.56 9.61
N GLU A 79 -15.15 1.49 9.48
CA GLU A 79 -15.93 2.23 8.50
C GLU A 79 -17.15 2.88 9.16
N GLY A 80 -17.74 3.89 8.50
CA GLY A 80 -18.95 4.55 9.00
C GLY A 80 -18.67 5.40 10.25
N PRO A 81 -19.61 5.49 11.22
CA PRO A 81 -19.47 6.39 12.37
C PRO A 81 -18.28 6.10 13.30
N GLY A 82 -17.71 4.89 13.28
CA GLY A 82 -16.50 4.55 14.04
C GLY A 82 -15.20 5.05 13.39
N ASP A 83 -15.26 5.39 12.10
CA ASP A 83 -14.12 5.88 11.35
C ASP A 83 -13.78 7.33 11.73
N GLN A 84 -12.62 7.50 12.35
CA GLN A 84 -12.13 8.79 12.83
C GLN A 84 -11.45 9.63 11.74
N GLY A 85 -11.23 9.08 10.54
CA GLY A 85 -10.56 9.80 9.45
C GLY A 85 -9.10 10.16 9.76
N ASN A 86 -8.37 9.25 10.42
CA ASN A 86 -6.95 9.42 10.73
C ASN A 86 -6.13 9.57 9.44
N PHE A 87 -5.05 10.36 9.53
CA PHE A 87 -4.15 10.62 8.41
C PHE A 87 -2.97 9.63 8.36
N ILE A 88 -2.39 9.50 7.18
CA ILE A 88 -0.97 9.14 7.00
C ILE A 88 -0.24 10.40 6.55
N HIS A 89 0.80 10.79 7.28
CA HIS A 89 1.56 12.01 7.01
C HIS A 89 2.99 11.64 6.61
N GLY A 90 3.51 12.26 5.55
CA GLY A 90 4.90 12.14 5.15
C GLY A 90 5.64 13.46 5.26
N SER A 91 6.80 13.46 5.91
CA SER A 91 7.74 14.59 5.95
C SER A 91 8.99 14.23 5.15
N VAL A 92 9.39 15.08 4.21
CA VAL A 92 10.54 14.86 3.32
C VAL A 92 11.58 15.95 3.57
N ARG A 93 12.84 15.55 3.75
CA ARG A 93 13.99 16.44 3.90
C ARG A 93 14.73 16.59 2.57
N ALA A 94 15.45 17.69 2.42
CA ALA A 94 16.23 17.99 1.22
C ALA A 94 17.34 16.96 0.93
N ASP A 95 17.81 16.24 1.94
CA ASP A 95 18.80 15.17 1.81
C ASP A 95 18.20 13.84 1.33
N GLY A 96 16.93 13.83 0.93
CA GLY A 96 16.22 12.61 0.50
C GLY A 96 15.80 11.69 1.64
N THR A 97 16.01 12.07 2.91
CA THR A 97 15.44 11.34 4.04
C THR A 97 13.96 11.70 4.18
N TYR A 98 13.10 10.70 4.38
CA TYR A 98 11.68 10.95 4.60
C TYR A 98 11.10 10.03 5.67
N THR A 99 10.14 10.56 6.43
CA THR A 99 9.49 9.86 7.54
C THR A 99 8.00 9.83 7.29
N ILE A 100 7.39 8.65 7.43
CA ILE A 100 5.94 8.46 7.35
C ILE A 100 5.41 8.17 8.76
N VAL A 101 4.35 8.86 9.16
CA VAL A 101 3.68 8.73 10.45
C VAL A 101 2.20 8.39 10.24
N ASN A 102 1.71 7.42 11.01
CA ASN A 102 0.29 7.13 11.12
C ASN A 102 -0.33 7.92 12.28
N GLY A 103 -1.29 8.79 11.96
CA GLY A 103 -1.97 9.64 12.94
C GLY A 103 -2.79 8.87 13.97
N ARG A 104 -3.20 7.63 13.68
CA ARG A 104 -3.98 6.80 14.61
C ARG A 104 -3.18 6.33 15.82
N ASN A 105 -1.95 5.85 15.60
CA ASN A 105 -1.15 5.16 16.61
C ASN A 105 0.26 5.77 16.82
N GLY A 106 0.61 6.83 16.10
CA GLY A 106 1.93 7.44 16.16
C GLY A 106 3.06 6.57 15.58
N PHE A 107 2.75 5.42 14.98
CA PHE A 107 3.76 4.55 14.39
C PHE A 107 4.48 5.29 13.26
N THR A 108 5.80 5.17 13.26
CA THR A 108 6.68 5.92 12.37
C THR A 108 7.70 5.00 11.71
N LYS A 109 7.99 5.25 10.44
CA LYS A 109 9.18 4.70 9.77
C LYS A 109 9.90 5.82 9.00
N THR A 110 11.22 5.80 9.09
CA THR A 110 12.10 6.68 8.33
C THR A 110 12.79 5.89 7.23
N TYR A 111 12.89 6.50 6.06
CA TYR A 111 13.44 5.94 4.84
C TYR A 111 14.46 6.91 4.24
N LYS A 112 15.29 6.39 3.34
CA LYS A 112 16.21 7.18 2.53
C LYS A 112 15.90 6.94 1.06
N ALA A 113 15.70 8.04 0.32
CA ALA A 113 15.62 7.98 -1.12
C ALA A 113 16.93 7.38 -1.65
N THR A 114 16.85 6.25 -2.35
CA THR A 114 18.00 5.65 -2.99
C THR A 114 18.05 6.07 -4.44
N ASP A 115 19.25 6.32 -4.96
CA ASP A 115 19.44 6.51 -6.39
C ASP A 115 18.93 5.28 -7.15
N VAL A 116 18.06 5.53 -8.11
CA VAL A 116 17.66 4.48 -9.05
C VAL A 116 18.85 4.28 -9.99
N LYS A 117 19.61 3.19 -9.82
CA LYS A 117 20.51 2.74 -10.88
C LYS A 117 19.66 2.53 -12.14
N LYS A 118 19.97 3.29 -13.19
CA LYS A 118 19.31 3.23 -14.50
C LYS A 118 19.45 1.83 -15.10
#